data_AF-F0LLA7-F1
#
_entry.id   AF-F0LLA7-F1
#
_cell.length_a   1.000
_cell.length_b   1.000
_cell.length_c   1.000
_cell.angle_alpha   90.00
_cell.angle_beta   90.00
_cell.angle_gamma   90.00
#
_symmetry.space_group_name_H-M   'P 1'
#
loop_
_entity.id
_entity.type
_entity.pdbx_description
1 polymer ?
#
loop_
_entity_poly.entity_id
_entity_poly.type
_entity_poly.pdbx_seq_one_letter_code
_entity_poly.pdbx_strand_id
1 'polypeptide(L)'
;MEAVKMFHFVEYGEFPIEEIPVEEVEEDALNVLRSTKVEKFQTSRGIVQKLSDNYGHYVGKIVGDYSIEELSIGSAYQTAFGIKVTLDYNDKIVGWLYLPE
;
A
#
# COMPACT_ATOMS: atom_id res chain seq x y z
N MET A 1 3.12 17.51 -5.25
CA MET A 1 3.24 16.08 -4.85
C MET A 1 1.93 15.55 -4.26
N GLU A 2 1.18 16.32 -3.46
CA GLU A 2 -0.14 15.92 -2.91
C GLU A 2 -1.17 15.46 -3.96
N ALA A 3 -1.28 16.18 -5.10
CA ALA A 3 -2.26 15.81 -6.11
C ALA A 3 -2.06 14.37 -6.64
N VAL A 4 -0.82 13.97 -6.88
CA VAL A 4 -0.47 12.62 -7.37
C VAL A 4 -0.82 11.55 -6.34
N LYS A 5 -0.63 11.86 -5.05
CA LYS A 5 -1.01 10.98 -3.93
C LYS A 5 -2.52 10.78 -3.91
N MET A 6 -3.32 11.84 -3.94
CA MET A 6 -4.79 11.73 -3.96
C MET A 6 -5.34 10.99 -5.20
N PHE A 7 -4.78 11.19 -6.39
CA PHE A 7 -5.20 10.47 -7.60
C PHE A 7 -5.05 8.95 -7.46
N HIS A 8 -4.01 8.48 -6.75
CA HIS A 8 -3.81 7.05 -6.46
C HIS A 8 -4.93 6.43 -5.59
N PHE A 9 -5.70 7.22 -4.84
CA PHE A 9 -6.85 6.73 -4.06
C PHE A 9 -8.11 6.73 -4.91
N VAL A 10 -8.33 7.81 -5.66
CA VAL A 10 -9.49 7.97 -6.55
C VAL A 10 -9.54 6.89 -7.63
N GLU A 11 -8.39 6.43 -8.14
CA GLU A 11 -8.32 5.32 -9.12
C GLU A 11 -8.95 4.01 -8.62
N TYR A 12 -9.08 3.81 -7.31
CA TYR A 12 -9.68 2.61 -6.72
C TYR A 12 -11.10 2.84 -6.21
N GLY A 13 -11.72 3.99 -6.50
CA GLY A 13 -13.05 4.34 -5.99
C GLY A 13 -13.08 4.60 -4.49
N GLU A 14 -11.92 4.78 -3.87
CA GLU A 14 -11.75 5.02 -2.45
C GLU A 14 -11.43 6.49 -2.26
N PHE A 15 -12.34 7.22 -1.61
CA PHE A 15 -12.11 8.61 -1.27
C PHE A 15 -11.50 8.68 0.13
N PRO A 16 -10.32 9.32 0.29
CA PRO A 16 -9.77 9.55 1.61
C PRO A 16 -10.74 10.43 2.40
N ILE A 17 -11.05 10.02 3.62
CA ILE A 17 -11.85 10.78 4.58
C ILE A 17 -10.95 11.82 5.24
N GLU A 18 -9.77 11.39 5.66
CA GLU A 18 -8.78 12.20 6.37
C GLU A 18 -7.38 11.68 6.05
N GLU A 19 -6.41 12.60 5.97
CA GLU A 19 -4.98 12.26 5.91
C GLU A 19 -4.46 12.05 7.32
N ILE A 20 -3.74 10.95 7.53
CA ILE A 20 -3.16 10.57 8.81
C ILE A 20 -1.65 10.83 8.71
N PRO A 21 -1.01 11.40 9.74
CA PRO A 21 0.45 11.50 9.80
C PRO A 21 1.08 10.11 9.67
N VAL A 22 2.05 9.96 8.78
CA VAL A 22 2.70 8.65 8.53
C VAL A 22 3.33 8.11 9.81
N GLU A 23 3.89 8.99 10.63
CA GLU A 23 4.55 8.66 11.89
C GLU A 23 3.61 7.97 12.89
N GLU A 24 2.29 8.15 12.78
CA GLU A 24 1.31 7.50 13.64
C GLU A 24 1.07 6.03 13.28
N VAL A 25 1.37 5.63 12.04
CA VAL A 25 1.02 4.31 11.51
C VAL A 25 2.18 3.57 10.85
N GLU A 26 3.35 4.20 10.75
CA GLU A 26 4.49 3.67 9.99
C GLU A 26 4.94 2.31 10.51
N GLU A 27 5.13 2.16 11.82
CA GLU A 27 5.62 0.91 12.41
C GLU A 27 4.62 -0.23 12.20
N ASP A 28 3.33 0.03 12.41
CA ASP A 28 2.26 -0.95 12.18
C ASP A 28 2.18 -1.35 10.71
N ALA A 29 2.25 -0.38 9.80
CA ALA A 29 2.29 -0.63 8.37
C ALA A 29 3.48 -1.50 7.93
N LEU A 30 4.67 -1.20 8.45
CA LEU A 30 5.87 -1.99 8.17
C LEU A 30 5.76 -3.40 8.76
N ASN A 31 5.19 -3.55 9.95
CA ASN A 31 4.96 -4.85 10.58
C ASN A 31 3.97 -5.70 9.77
N VAL A 32 2.86 -5.10 9.33
CA VAL A 32 1.90 -5.77 8.44
C VAL A 32 2.61 -6.17 7.15
N LEU A 33 3.27 -5.24 6.47
CA LEU A 33 3.97 -5.49 5.21
C LEU A 33 4.95 -6.67 5.32
N ARG A 34 5.77 -6.71 6.38
CA ARG A 34 6.73 -7.82 6.65
C ARG A 34 6.04 -9.16 6.90
N SER A 35 4.82 -9.15 7.42
CA SER A 35 4.04 -10.37 7.67
C SER A 35 3.22 -10.83 6.46
N THR A 36 3.12 -10.02 5.40
CA THR A 36 2.30 -10.37 4.24
C THR A 36 2.89 -11.50 3.41
N LYS A 37 2.01 -12.37 2.92
CA LYS A 37 2.34 -13.31 1.86
C LYS A 37 2.31 -12.59 0.52
N VAL A 38 3.39 -12.70 -0.24
CA VAL A 38 3.55 -12.08 -1.57
C VAL A 38 3.34 -13.12 -2.67
N GLU A 39 2.37 -12.88 -3.55
CA GLU A 39 2.16 -13.67 -4.77
C GLU A 39 2.48 -12.82 -6.00
N LYS A 40 3.39 -13.29 -6.87
CA LYS A 40 3.84 -12.53 -8.06
C LYS A 40 3.09 -12.97 -9.31
N PHE A 41 2.65 -12.00 -10.11
CA PHE A 41 1.94 -12.19 -11.38
C PHE A 41 2.64 -11.43 -12.50
N GLN A 42 2.98 -12.12 -13.58
CA GLN A 42 3.45 -11.49 -14.81
C GLN A 42 2.24 -11.09 -15.66
N THR A 43 2.14 -9.80 -16.00
CA THR A 43 1.10 -9.28 -16.89
C THR A 43 1.73 -8.67 -18.16
N SER A 44 0.90 -8.35 -19.16
CA SER A 44 1.34 -7.62 -20.36
C SER A 44 1.83 -6.20 -20.06
N ARG A 45 1.52 -5.66 -18.87
CA ARG A 45 1.91 -4.32 -18.41
C ARG A 45 3.07 -4.33 -17.41
N GLY A 46 3.61 -5.50 -17.07
CA GLY A 46 4.66 -5.66 -16.07
C GLY A 46 4.28 -6.62 -14.94
N ILE A 47 5.07 -6.62 -13.88
CA ILE A 47 4.89 -7.49 -12.72
C ILE A 47 3.94 -6.81 -11.72
N VAL A 48 3.03 -7.60 -11.16
CA VAL A 48 2.19 -7.18 -10.03
C VAL A 48 2.39 -8.19 -8.91
N GLN A 49 2.62 -7.71 -7.70
CA GLN A 49 2.72 -8.51 -6.51
C GLN A 49 1.46 -8.28 -5.67
N LYS A 50 0.71 -9.34 -5.40
CA LYS A 50 -0.46 -9.33 -4.52
C LYS A 50 -0.01 -9.58 -3.09
N LEU A 51 -0.43 -8.73 -2.16
CA LEU A 51 -0.18 -8.87 -0.74
C LEU A 51 -1.42 -9.45 -0.06
N SER A 52 -1.22 -10.53 0.70
CA SER A 52 -2.28 -11.12 1.51
C SER A 52 -1.83 -11.29 2.96
N ASP A 53 -2.75 -11.17 3.91
CA ASP A 53 -2.48 -11.46 5.32
C ASP A 53 -2.29 -12.96 5.57
N ASN A 54 -2.03 -13.34 6.83
CA ASN A 54 -1.87 -14.74 7.24
C ASN A 54 -3.16 -15.58 7.11
N TYR A 55 -4.31 -14.94 6.94
CA TYR A 55 -5.61 -15.58 6.72
C TYR A 55 -5.96 -15.70 5.23
N GLY A 56 -5.12 -15.14 4.35
CA GLY A 56 -5.31 -15.13 2.89
C GLY A 56 -6.19 -13.99 2.39
N HIS A 57 -6.55 -13.02 3.23
CA HIS A 57 -7.28 -11.83 2.80
C HIS A 57 -6.36 -10.91 2.00
N TYR A 58 -6.91 -10.34 0.93
CA TYR A 58 -6.20 -9.36 0.12
C TYR A 58 -6.10 -8.03 0.88
N VAL A 59 -4.87 -7.62 1.19
CA VAL A 59 -4.60 -6.41 1.96
C VAL A 59 -3.84 -5.35 1.17
N GLY A 60 -3.31 -5.68 0.01
CA GLY A 60 -2.52 -4.72 -0.74
C GLY A 60 -1.94 -5.25 -2.04
N LYS A 61 -1.26 -4.37 -2.76
CA LYS A 61 -0.51 -4.75 -3.96
C LYS A 61 0.68 -3.84 -4.19
N ILE A 62 1.64 -4.36 -4.94
CA ILE A 62 2.79 -3.64 -5.46
C ILE A 62 2.82 -3.83 -6.98
N VAL A 63 3.10 -2.78 -7.72
CA VAL A 63 3.32 -2.78 -9.17
C VAL A 63 4.82 -2.64 -9.41
N GLY A 64 5.42 -3.67 -9.99
CA GLY A 64 6.87 -3.83 -10.11
C GLY A 64 7.37 -5.05 -9.34
N ASP A 65 8.66 -5.34 -9.48
CA ASP A 65 9.33 -6.43 -8.78
C ASP A 65 10.29 -5.89 -7.73
N TYR A 66 9.71 -5.39 -6.63
CA TYR A 66 10.44 -4.83 -5.52
C TYR A 66 10.52 -5.83 -4.37
N SER A 67 11.58 -5.78 -3.58
CA SER A 67 11.62 -6.43 -2.27
C SER A 67 10.86 -5.58 -1.26
N ILE A 68 10.17 -6.21 -0.31
CA ILE A 68 9.49 -5.52 0.80
C ILE A 68 10.47 -4.63 1.58
N GLU A 69 11.71 -5.07 1.73
CA GLU A 69 12.75 -4.36 2.48
C GLU A 69 13.19 -3.03 1.85
N GLU A 70 12.88 -2.83 0.57
CA GLU A 70 13.20 -1.62 -0.18
C GLU A 70 12.07 -0.57 -0.14
N LEU A 71 10.94 -0.91 0.47
CA LEU A 71 9.74 -0.06 0.48
C LEU A 71 9.66 0.77 1.75
N SER A 72 9.22 2.01 1.59
CA SER A 72 8.86 2.91 2.69
C SER A 72 7.36 3.24 2.66
N ILE A 73 6.84 3.73 3.78
CA ILE A 73 5.48 4.24 3.85
C ILE A 73 5.48 5.71 3.42
N GLY A 74 4.78 6.02 2.33
CA GLY A 74 4.82 7.38 1.76
C GLY A 74 3.73 8.33 2.30
N SER A 75 2.54 7.79 2.56
CA SER A 75 1.34 8.54 2.96
C SER A 75 0.34 7.59 3.63
N ALA A 76 -0.52 8.10 4.50
CA ALA A 76 -1.56 7.34 5.16
C ALA A 76 -2.89 8.08 5.13
N TYR A 77 -4.00 7.36 4.91
CA TYR A 77 -5.33 7.94 4.85
C TYR A 77 -6.36 7.04 5.51
N GLN A 78 -7.26 7.64 6.28
CA GLN A 78 -8.48 6.97 6.70
C GLN A 78 -9.41 6.84 5.49
N THR A 79 -9.89 5.64 5.22
CA THR A 79 -10.95 5.39 4.22
C THR A 79 -12.16 4.74 4.91
N ALA A 80 -13.24 4.52 4.16
CA ALA A 80 -14.38 3.76 4.66
C ALA A 80 -14.08 2.26 4.91
N PHE A 81 -12.90 1.78 4.50
CA PHE A 81 -12.47 0.39 4.58
C PHE A 81 -11.29 0.17 5.55
N GLY A 82 -10.91 1.21 6.30
CA GLY A 82 -9.76 1.19 7.22
C GLY A 82 -8.68 2.18 6.81
N ILE A 83 -7.50 2.06 7.43
CA ILE A 83 -6.35 2.91 7.13
C ILE A 83 -5.61 2.34 5.93
N LYS A 84 -5.51 3.13 4.86
CA LYS A 84 -4.76 2.78 3.65
C LYS A 84 -3.47 3.58 3.60
N VAL A 85 -2.37 2.89 3.39
CA VAL A 85 -1.04 3.48 3.25
C VAL A 85 -0.48 3.29 1.84
N THR A 86 0.34 4.23 1.37
CA THR A 86 1.10 4.07 0.12
C THR A 86 2.42 3.38 0.37
N LEU A 87 2.81 2.49 -0.55
CA LEU A 87 4.12 1.86 -0.57
C LEU A 87 4.98 2.56 -1.61
N ASP A 88 6.11 3.10 -1.18
CA ASP A 88 6.95 3.97 -1.99
C ASP A 88 8.34 3.33 -2.20
N TYR A 89 8.92 3.53 -3.38
CA TYR A 89 10.29 3.18 -3.74
C TYR A 89 10.96 4.38 -4.41
N ASN A 90 12.00 4.95 -3.79
CA ASN A 90 12.70 6.15 -4.26
C ASN A 90 11.72 7.29 -4.64
N ASP A 91 10.88 7.71 -3.69
CA ASP A 91 9.88 8.77 -3.84
C ASP A 91 8.76 8.52 -4.88
N LYS A 92 8.62 7.27 -5.35
CA LYS A 92 7.54 6.86 -6.25
C LYS A 92 6.61 5.89 -5.54
N ILE A 93 5.31 6.19 -5.58
CA ILE A 93 4.28 5.24 -5.16
C ILE A 93 4.30 4.06 -6.14
N VAL A 94 4.56 2.87 -5.61
CA VAL A 94 4.57 1.61 -6.35
C VAL A 94 3.46 0.68 -5.88
N GLY A 95 2.81 0.97 -4.77
CA GLY A 95 1.79 0.11 -4.22
C GLY A 95 0.98 0.75 -3.10
N TRP A 96 0.17 -0.08 -2.46
CA TRP A 96 -0.59 0.29 -1.28
C TRP A 96 -0.87 -0.93 -0.41
N LEU A 97 -1.19 -0.65 0.86
CA LEU A 97 -1.52 -1.65 1.87
C LEU A 97 -2.64 -1.11 2.78
N TYR A 98 -3.54 -1.99 3.21
CA TYR A 98 -4.50 -1.74 4.28
C TYR A 98 -3.97 -2.25 5.61
N LEU A 99 -4.14 -1.45 6.66
CA LEU A 99 -3.91 -1.90 8.03
C LEU A 99 -5.13 -2.68 8.54
N PRO A 100 -4.91 -3.78 9.29
CA PRO A 100 -6.00 -4.47 9.97
C PRO A 100 -6.61 -3.57 11.05
N GLU A 101 -7.94 -3.66 11.23
CA GLU A 101 -8.65 -3.03 12.34
C GLU A 101 -8.28 -3.63 13.70
#